data_AF-A0A1N7JD34-F1
#
_entry.id   AF-A0A1N7JD34-F1
#
_cell.length_a   1.000
_cell.length_b   1.000
_cell.length_c   1.000
_cell.angle_alpha   90.00
_cell.angle_beta   90.00
_cell.angle_gamma   90.00
#
_symmetry.space_group_name_H-M   'P 1'
#
loop_
_entity.id
_entity.type
_entity.pdbx_description
1 polymer ?
#
loop_
_entity_poly.entity_id
_entity_poly.type
_entity_poly.pdbx_seq_one_letter_code
_entity_poly.pdbx_strand_id
1 'polypeptide(L)'
;MKKKLLLLDFAQETNSGDDIMQRSIIELCERHLEGELSITSYFGTNEFSYAKREFRGYREDYSLDTSGGVYPTVFLKPIDGLLGRLKPTKNILRVMYVMWFCVILMLLRMGVPLIITKFLLSKSQRQAFKKYLSADIVVWNGRNFRGKGRFSEALKIFELCVNPLICMFLKKPVICVGSSVWTLNSSISRYLIRLVVRNSKLFLVREKSTLRYINECVLGGNSCKSLQYMPDLSFYSLNKVITQKELNSVSESRRVVALTLVGRREFLNDEVHLRYLKAISDLINHITHLNYKIRVIPQVTYSLEPYEQELQSIISQNVDADIEVVQSYLGTEELLNEYISADVLVASRMHSAIFASSVGTPIIAISYDSGAKWAILDDLGVDSEMILSADCVSSSALIENFNKAILLGKLNDSKNLTQQLAAQIDRVFYELKSKSWMV
;
A
#
# COMPACT_ATOMS: atom_id res chain seq x y z
N MET A 1 0.75 -18.34 29.00
CA MET A 1 1.74 -17.72 28.10
C MET A 1 1.01 -16.75 27.20
N LYS A 2 1.55 -15.56 26.92
CA LYS A 2 0.97 -14.64 25.93
C LYS A 2 1.05 -15.31 24.54
N LYS A 3 0.01 -15.16 23.72
CA LYS A 3 0.01 -15.65 22.33
C LYS A 3 1.08 -14.92 21.53
N LYS A 4 1.69 -15.60 20.58
CA LYS A 4 2.68 -15.02 19.66
C LYS A 4 2.02 -14.66 18.35
N LEU A 5 1.93 -13.37 18.07
CA LEU A 5 1.39 -12.84 16.83
C LEU A 5 2.54 -12.45 15.90
N LEU A 6 2.51 -13.02 14.69
CA LEU A 6 3.44 -12.65 13.63
C LEU A 6 2.76 -11.72 12.64
N LEU A 7 3.27 -10.49 12.56
CA LEU A 7 2.92 -9.51 11.54
C LEU A 7 3.80 -9.76 10.31
N LEU A 8 3.19 -10.24 9.24
CA LEU A 8 3.88 -10.77 8.05
C LEU A 8 3.86 -9.78 6.89
N ASP A 9 4.99 -9.68 6.18
CA ASP A 9 5.20 -8.89 4.96
C ASP A 9 5.03 -7.37 5.13
N PHE A 10 5.52 -6.85 6.25
CA PHE A 10 5.56 -5.40 6.50
C PHE A 10 6.52 -4.69 5.51
N ALA A 11 6.12 -3.51 5.06
CA ALA A 11 6.91 -2.59 4.24
C ALA A 11 7.54 -1.48 5.10
N GLN A 12 8.28 -0.59 4.44
CA GLN A 12 9.06 0.47 5.08
C GLN A 12 8.21 1.68 5.46
N GLU A 13 8.63 2.40 6.49
CA GLU A 13 7.93 3.57 7.04
C GLU A 13 7.96 4.81 6.11
N THR A 14 8.88 4.82 5.14
CA THR A 14 9.10 5.93 4.20
C THR A 14 8.03 6.02 3.09
N ASN A 15 7.14 5.04 3.01
CA ASN A 15 5.88 5.12 2.28
C ASN A 15 4.76 5.40 3.29
N SER A 16 4.38 6.66 3.46
CA SER A 16 3.43 7.09 4.51
C SER A 16 2.06 6.39 4.42
N GLY A 17 1.68 5.89 3.24
CA GLY A 17 0.46 5.10 3.06
C GLY A 17 0.58 3.66 3.58
N ASP A 18 1.71 2.99 3.28
CA ASP A 18 1.97 1.65 3.84
C ASP A 18 2.20 1.74 5.36
N ASP A 19 2.94 2.76 5.83
CA ASP A 19 3.23 3.01 7.25
C ASP A 19 1.96 3.16 8.09
N ILE A 20 1.04 4.04 7.70
CA ILE A 20 -0.18 4.29 8.47
C ILE A 20 -1.05 3.03 8.60
N MET A 21 -1.16 2.23 7.52
CA MET A 21 -1.90 0.97 7.56
C MET A 21 -1.22 -0.04 8.49
N GLN A 22 0.11 -0.15 8.42
CA GLN A 22 0.89 -1.07 9.23
C GLN A 22 0.86 -0.71 10.71
N ARG A 23 0.89 0.58 11.05
CA ARG A 23 0.66 1.08 12.42
C ARG A 23 -0.75 0.74 12.90
N SER A 24 -1.77 0.95 12.07
CA SER A 24 -3.14 0.51 12.40
C SER A 24 -3.20 -0.99 12.72
N ILE A 25 -2.51 -1.85 11.94
CA ILE A 25 -2.46 -3.29 12.21
C ILE A 25 -1.86 -3.58 13.59
N ILE A 26 -0.73 -2.95 13.93
CA ILE A 26 -0.06 -3.14 15.22
C ILE A 26 -1.03 -2.78 16.35
N GLU A 27 -1.58 -1.56 16.33
CA GLU A 27 -2.46 -1.06 17.38
C GLU A 27 -3.75 -1.89 17.53
N LEU A 28 -4.35 -2.31 16.41
CA LEU A 28 -5.54 -3.17 16.43
C LEU A 28 -5.23 -4.56 16.98
N CYS A 29 -4.04 -5.11 16.70
CA CYS A 29 -3.60 -6.38 17.28
C CYS A 29 -3.34 -6.26 18.78
N GLU A 30 -2.67 -5.20 19.23
CA GLU A 30 -2.43 -4.93 20.66
C GLU A 30 -3.74 -4.79 21.42
N ARG A 31 -4.69 -4.04 20.85
CA ARG A 31 -5.98 -3.76 21.47
C ARG A 31 -6.89 -4.98 21.56
N HIS A 32 -7.00 -5.77 20.49
CA HIS A 32 -8.05 -6.79 20.37
C HIS A 32 -7.56 -8.23 20.45
N LEU A 33 -6.31 -8.51 20.08
CA LEU A 33 -5.80 -9.88 20.00
C LEU A 33 -4.86 -10.27 21.15
N GLU A 34 -4.39 -9.30 21.94
CA GLU A 34 -3.63 -9.47 23.19
C GLU A 34 -2.51 -10.53 23.11
N GLY A 35 -1.36 -10.16 22.56
CA GLY A 35 -0.19 -11.05 22.53
C GLY A 35 1.14 -10.38 22.22
N GLU A 36 2.20 -11.18 22.25
CA GLU A 36 3.56 -10.78 21.90
C GLU A 36 3.67 -10.66 20.38
N LEU A 37 3.90 -9.43 19.91
CA LEU A 37 3.99 -9.12 18.49
C LEU A 37 5.44 -9.23 17.98
N SER A 38 5.58 -9.76 16.78
CA SER A 38 6.84 -9.76 16.03
C SER A 38 6.57 -9.42 14.58
N ILE A 39 7.52 -8.75 13.92
CA ILE A 39 7.37 -8.35 12.52
C ILE A 39 8.36 -9.11 11.64
N THR A 40 7.87 -9.55 10.49
CA THR A 40 8.73 -9.90 9.35
C THR A 40 8.43 -9.01 8.16
N SER A 41 9.51 -8.47 7.60
CA SER A 41 9.49 -7.61 6.43
C SER A 41 9.25 -8.44 5.15
N TYR A 42 8.64 -7.82 4.14
CA TYR A 42 8.54 -8.44 2.81
C TYR A 42 9.90 -8.64 2.14
N PHE A 43 10.91 -7.82 2.48
CA PHE A 43 12.29 -8.09 2.09
C PHE A 43 12.80 -9.36 2.74
N GLY A 44 13.40 -10.22 1.92
CA GLY A 44 14.05 -11.42 2.39
C GLY A 44 15.19 -11.11 3.35
N THR A 45 15.55 -12.09 4.18
CA THR A 45 16.72 -11.94 5.08
C THR A 45 18.02 -11.58 4.36
N ASN A 46 18.13 -11.80 3.06
CA ASN A 46 19.28 -11.44 2.23
C ASN A 46 19.36 -9.94 1.89
N GLU A 47 18.25 -9.19 1.95
CA GLU A 47 18.21 -7.75 1.67
C GLU A 47 17.76 -6.91 2.88
N PHE A 48 17.24 -7.55 3.94
CA PHE A 48 16.70 -6.83 5.09
C PHE A 48 17.70 -5.89 5.77
N SER A 49 19.01 -6.18 5.72
CA SER A 49 20.04 -5.28 6.24
C SER A 49 20.02 -3.89 5.59
N TYR A 50 19.65 -3.79 4.31
CA TYR A 50 19.56 -2.53 3.57
C TYR A 50 18.32 -1.72 3.97
N ALA A 51 17.21 -2.40 4.27
CA ALA A 51 15.97 -1.77 4.69
C ALA A 51 15.86 -1.56 6.21
N LYS A 52 16.73 -2.17 7.02
CA LYS A 52 16.62 -2.23 8.50
C LYS A 52 16.42 -0.87 9.17
N ARG A 53 17.02 0.20 8.61
CA ARG A 53 16.89 1.57 9.13
C ARG A 53 15.48 2.14 8.93
N GLU A 54 14.77 1.70 7.90
CA GLU A 54 13.42 2.16 7.55
C GLU A 54 12.32 1.37 8.29
N PHE A 55 12.69 0.52 9.25
CA PHE A 55 11.80 -0.17 10.19
C PHE A 55 12.08 0.27 11.64
N ARG A 56 12.68 1.45 11.81
CA ARG A 56 13.13 1.96 13.11
C ARG A 56 11.95 2.39 13.98
N GLY A 57 10.97 3.11 13.43
CA GLY A 57 9.74 3.49 14.13
C GLY A 57 8.99 2.27 14.67
N TYR A 58 8.85 1.19 13.90
CA TYR A 58 8.22 -0.04 14.42
C TYR A 58 8.96 -0.65 15.63
N ARG A 59 10.28 -0.50 15.68
CA ARG A 59 11.10 -1.01 16.80
C ARG A 59 11.09 -0.09 18.00
N GLU A 60 11.15 1.21 17.76
CA GLU A 60 11.29 2.22 18.82
C GLU A 60 9.93 2.57 19.40
N ASP A 61 8.93 2.84 18.55
CA ASP A 61 7.60 3.27 18.97
C ASP A 61 6.81 2.13 19.65
N TYR A 62 7.04 0.87 19.21
CA TYR A 62 6.27 -0.30 19.68
C TYR A 62 7.14 -1.39 20.33
N SER A 63 8.46 -1.19 20.47
CA SER A 63 9.38 -2.21 21.04
C SER A 63 9.34 -3.57 20.34
N LEU A 64 9.09 -3.61 19.02
CA LEU A 64 8.88 -4.86 18.27
C LEU A 64 10.16 -5.47 17.70
N ASP A 65 10.27 -6.80 17.77
CA ASP A 65 11.33 -7.55 17.08
C ASP A 65 11.03 -7.65 15.58
N THR A 66 11.83 -6.97 14.75
CA THR A 66 11.70 -6.99 13.29
C THR A 66 12.83 -7.75 12.60
N SER A 67 12.49 -8.60 11.62
CA SER A 67 13.45 -9.35 10.80
C SER A 67 13.03 -9.42 9.32
N GLY A 68 13.93 -9.85 8.43
CA GLY A 68 13.56 -10.17 7.05
C GLY A 68 12.66 -11.41 6.94
N GLY A 69 11.92 -11.51 5.84
CA GLY A 69 11.12 -12.67 5.48
C GLY A 69 11.97 -13.87 5.05
N VAL A 70 11.38 -15.06 5.05
CA VAL A 70 12.07 -16.31 4.71
C VAL A 70 12.43 -16.35 3.21
N TYR A 71 11.53 -15.86 2.35
CA TYR A 71 11.76 -15.80 0.92
C TYR A 71 12.79 -14.73 0.51
N PRO A 72 13.85 -15.07 -0.24
CA PRO A 72 14.84 -14.10 -0.71
C PRO A 72 14.26 -13.08 -1.70
N THR A 73 14.69 -11.83 -1.60
CA THR A 73 14.29 -10.76 -2.53
C THR A 73 15.49 -10.23 -3.35
N VAL A 74 15.23 -9.49 -4.43
CA VAL A 74 16.29 -8.91 -5.31
C VAL A 74 16.01 -7.45 -5.68
N PHE A 75 15.41 -6.70 -4.76
CA PHE A 75 14.97 -5.33 -4.97
C PHE A 75 16.08 -4.29 -4.73
N LEU A 76 16.76 -4.39 -3.59
CA LEU A 76 17.60 -3.32 -3.04
C LEU A 76 19.08 -3.53 -3.33
N LYS A 77 19.56 -4.76 -3.26
CA LYS A 77 20.99 -5.03 -3.39
C LYS A 77 21.44 -4.77 -4.83
N PRO A 78 22.40 -3.87 -5.07
CA PRO A 78 23.11 -3.81 -6.34
C PRO A 78 23.77 -5.18 -6.55
N ILE A 79 23.57 -5.79 -7.71
CA ILE A 79 24.36 -6.97 -8.04
C ILE A 79 25.75 -6.44 -8.39
N ASP A 80 26.74 -6.68 -7.54
CA ASP A 80 28.11 -6.25 -7.79
C ASP A 80 28.76 -7.11 -8.89
N GLY A 81 29.58 -6.49 -9.75
CA GLY A 81 30.37 -7.16 -10.81
C GLY A 81 29.78 -7.11 -12.24
N LEU A 82 30.47 -7.76 -13.19
CA LEU A 82 30.14 -7.76 -14.63
C LEU A 82 28.70 -8.26 -14.91
N LEU A 83 28.19 -9.16 -14.06
CA LEU A 83 26.85 -9.75 -14.11
C LEU A 83 25.72 -8.80 -13.64
N GLY A 84 26.04 -7.76 -12.87
CA GLY A 84 25.05 -6.82 -12.36
C GLY A 84 24.55 -5.79 -13.36
N ARG A 85 25.31 -5.58 -14.44
CA ARG A 85 24.95 -4.65 -15.53
C ARG A 85 23.88 -5.22 -16.47
N LEU A 86 23.56 -6.50 -16.35
CA LEU A 86 22.59 -7.17 -17.21
C LEU A 86 21.27 -7.39 -16.45
N LYS A 87 20.21 -6.63 -16.79
CA LYS A 87 18.81 -6.87 -16.36
C LYS A 87 18.37 -8.35 -16.39
N PRO A 88 18.79 -9.23 -17.32
CA PRO A 88 18.41 -10.65 -17.28
C PRO A 88 18.86 -11.42 -16.02
N THR A 89 19.90 -10.99 -15.30
CA THR A 89 20.40 -11.75 -14.13
C THR A 89 19.45 -11.71 -12.94
N LYS A 90 18.77 -10.58 -12.68
CA LYS A 90 17.76 -10.48 -11.62
C LYS A 90 16.56 -11.39 -11.86
N ASN A 91 16.06 -11.45 -13.10
CA ASN A 91 14.92 -12.31 -13.42
C ASN A 91 15.27 -13.79 -13.35
N ILE A 92 16.47 -14.18 -13.77
CA ILE A 92 16.96 -15.57 -13.62
C ILE A 92 17.01 -15.94 -12.13
N LEU A 93 17.60 -15.09 -11.28
CA LEU A 93 17.64 -15.32 -9.83
C LEU A 93 16.24 -15.44 -9.21
N ARG A 94 15.29 -14.58 -9.63
CA ARG A 94 13.89 -14.69 -9.18
C ARG A 94 13.28 -16.03 -9.55
N VAL A 95 13.44 -16.47 -10.80
CA VAL A 95 12.94 -17.79 -11.24
C VAL A 95 13.59 -18.91 -10.44
N MET A 96 14.89 -18.86 -10.20
CA MET A 96 15.59 -19.83 -9.34
C MET A 96 15.03 -19.86 -7.92
N TYR A 97 14.79 -18.70 -7.29
CA TYR A 97 14.18 -18.62 -5.96
C TYR A 97 12.74 -19.13 -5.95
N VAL A 98 11.94 -18.85 -6.99
CA VAL A 98 10.59 -19.41 -7.14
C VAL A 98 10.66 -20.94 -7.20
N MET A 99 11.50 -21.52 -8.07
CA MET A 99 11.66 -22.97 -8.17
C MET A 99 12.09 -23.60 -6.84
N TRP A 100 13.09 -23.01 -6.18
CA TRP A 100 13.57 -23.45 -4.87
C TRP A 100 12.46 -23.45 -3.81
N PHE A 101 11.67 -22.38 -3.75
CA PHE A 101 10.59 -22.28 -2.78
C PHE A 101 9.36 -23.11 -3.14
N CYS A 102 9.12 -23.41 -4.41
CA CYS A 102 8.15 -24.44 -4.80
C CYS A 102 8.51 -25.81 -4.20
N VAL A 103 9.80 -26.19 -4.22
CA VAL A 103 10.27 -27.43 -3.57
C VAL A 103 10.02 -27.37 -2.06
N ILE A 104 10.38 -26.28 -1.39
CA ILE A 104 10.14 -26.12 0.05
C ILE A 104 8.64 -26.21 0.38
N LEU A 105 7.79 -25.51 -0.37
CA LEU A 105 6.33 -25.53 -0.20
C LEU A 105 5.76 -26.93 -0.41
N MET A 106 6.25 -27.67 -1.41
CA MET A 106 5.86 -29.05 -1.66
C MET A 106 6.24 -29.97 -0.49
N LEU A 107 7.47 -29.86 0.01
CA LEU A 107 7.93 -30.65 1.17
C LEU A 107 7.10 -30.35 2.43
N LEU A 108 6.80 -29.07 2.69
CA LEU A 108 5.93 -28.66 3.80
C LEU A 108 4.51 -29.22 3.64
N ARG A 109 3.95 -29.16 2.44
CA ARG A 109 2.62 -29.71 2.14
C ARG A 109 2.57 -31.23 2.30
N MET A 110 3.63 -31.94 1.94
CA MET A 110 3.77 -33.39 2.12
C MET A 110 4.01 -33.81 3.57
N GLY A 111 4.16 -32.86 4.49
CA GLY A 111 4.44 -33.15 5.90
C GLY A 111 5.85 -33.70 6.14
N VAL A 112 6.79 -33.42 5.23
CA VAL A 112 8.19 -33.82 5.39
C VAL A 112 8.74 -33.19 6.69
N PRO A 113 9.47 -33.95 7.53
CA PRO A 113 9.99 -33.46 8.79
C PRO A 113 10.69 -32.11 8.66
N LEU A 114 10.36 -31.17 9.56
CA LEU A 114 10.90 -29.81 9.55
C LEU A 114 12.43 -29.76 9.64
N ILE A 115 13.07 -30.82 10.12
CA ILE A 115 14.53 -30.91 10.14
C ILE A 115 15.10 -30.92 8.71
N ILE A 116 14.46 -31.66 7.79
CA ILE A 116 14.87 -31.78 6.39
C ILE A 116 14.61 -30.45 5.66
N THR A 117 13.43 -29.86 5.86
CA THR A 117 13.10 -28.58 5.22
C THR A 117 14.00 -27.43 5.69
N LYS A 118 14.42 -27.44 6.97
CA LYS A 118 15.38 -26.47 7.51
C LYS A 118 16.76 -26.57 6.86
N PHE A 119 17.19 -27.75 6.41
CA PHE A 119 18.48 -27.89 5.72
C PHE A 119 18.53 -27.09 4.40
N LEU A 120 17.39 -26.90 3.74
CA LEU A 120 17.24 -26.10 2.52
C LEU A 120 17.23 -24.58 2.76
N LEU A 121 17.25 -24.15 4.01
CA LEU A 121 17.27 -22.74 4.40
C LEU A 121 18.66 -22.32 4.85
N SER A 122 19.07 -21.10 4.49
CA SER A 122 20.28 -20.46 5.02
C SER A 122 20.18 -20.21 6.53
N LYS A 123 21.29 -19.89 7.20
CA LYS A 123 21.28 -19.58 8.66
C LYS A 123 20.32 -18.43 9.00
N SER A 124 20.29 -17.37 8.20
CA SER A 124 19.38 -16.22 8.40
C SER A 124 17.92 -16.62 8.14
N GLN A 125 17.66 -17.38 7.08
CA GLN A 125 16.31 -17.87 6.76
C GLN A 125 15.79 -18.81 7.85
N ARG A 126 16.64 -19.66 8.44
CA ARG A 126 16.25 -20.53 9.57
C ARG A 126 15.83 -19.70 10.78
N GLN A 127 16.46 -18.56 11.04
CA GLN A 127 16.06 -17.66 12.14
C GLN A 127 14.68 -17.04 11.86
N ALA A 128 14.44 -16.52 10.65
CA ALA A 128 13.12 -16.03 10.25
C ALA A 128 12.05 -17.14 10.30
N PHE A 129 12.37 -18.34 9.83
CA PHE A 129 11.49 -19.50 9.84
C PHE A 129 11.13 -19.96 11.26
N LYS A 130 12.01 -19.78 12.25
CA LYS A 130 11.68 -20.02 13.66
C LYS A 130 10.52 -19.13 14.13
N LYS A 131 10.47 -17.85 13.71
CA LYS A 131 9.35 -16.96 14.01
C LYS A 131 8.03 -17.50 13.44
N TYR A 132 8.07 -18.02 12.20
CA TYR A 132 6.89 -18.60 11.54
C TYR A 132 6.39 -19.84 12.30
N LEU A 133 7.32 -20.68 12.78
CA LEU A 133 7.00 -21.86 13.57
C LEU A 133 6.46 -21.53 14.97
N SER A 134 7.00 -20.50 15.62
CA SER A 134 6.58 -20.10 16.97
C SER A 134 5.33 -19.25 17.01
N ALA A 135 4.88 -18.71 15.87
CA ALA A 135 3.66 -17.92 15.79
C ALA A 135 2.44 -18.80 16.10
N ASP A 136 1.57 -18.31 16.97
CA ASP A 136 0.24 -18.89 17.19
C ASP A 136 -0.72 -18.39 16.12
N ILE A 137 -0.57 -17.14 15.70
CA ILE A 137 -1.40 -16.46 14.71
C ILE A 137 -0.53 -15.61 13.79
N VAL A 138 -0.89 -15.58 12.51
CA VAL A 138 -0.22 -14.76 11.50
C VAL A 138 -1.20 -13.72 10.97
N VAL A 139 -0.87 -12.45 11.15
CA VAL A 139 -1.57 -11.32 10.53
C VAL A 139 -0.74 -10.88 9.33
N TRP A 140 -1.22 -11.22 8.15
CA TRP A 140 -0.55 -10.94 6.90
C TRP A 140 -1.00 -9.60 6.32
N ASN A 141 -0.04 -8.68 6.17
CA ASN A 141 -0.25 -7.42 5.49
C ASN A 141 -0.53 -7.67 3.99
N GLY A 142 -1.81 -7.61 3.64
CA GLY A 142 -2.28 -7.70 2.26
C GLY A 142 -1.72 -6.55 1.44
N ARG A 143 -1.13 -6.88 0.29
CA ARG A 143 -0.54 -5.87 -0.62
C ARG A 143 -1.40 -5.71 -1.87
N ASN A 144 -0.86 -4.96 -2.83
CA ASN A 144 -1.42 -4.87 -4.18
C ASN A 144 -0.99 -6.09 -5.00
N PHE A 145 -1.89 -7.05 -5.20
CA PHE A 145 -1.70 -8.20 -6.07
C PHE A 145 -1.93 -7.80 -7.52
N ARG A 146 -0.83 -7.37 -8.17
CA ARG A 146 -0.82 -6.90 -9.56
C ARG A 146 0.46 -7.32 -10.27
N GLY A 147 0.43 -7.34 -11.61
CA GLY A 147 1.62 -7.53 -12.43
C GLY A 147 1.38 -7.16 -13.88
N LYS A 148 2.47 -6.82 -14.58
CA LYS A 148 2.46 -6.56 -16.03
C LYS A 148 2.85 -7.86 -16.74
N GLY A 149 2.06 -8.30 -17.73
CA GLY A 149 2.33 -9.50 -18.53
C GLY A 149 2.14 -10.83 -17.79
N ARG A 150 1.70 -11.88 -18.48
CA ARG A 150 1.25 -13.15 -17.86
C ARG A 150 2.32 -13.85 -17.01
N PHE A 151 3.55 -13.95 -17.50
CA PHE A 151 4.63 -14.66 -16.81
C PHE A 151 5.20 -13.88 -15.63
N SER A 152 5.55 -12.61 -15.85
CA SER A 152 6.07 -11.71 -14.81
C SER A 152 5.04 -11.44 -13.71
N GLU A 153 3.75 -11.38 -14.05
CA GLU A 153 2.66 -11.35 -13.07
C GLU A 153 2.66 -12.62 -12.22
N ALA A 154 2.71 -13.82 -12.82
CA ALA A 154 2.73 -15.06 -12.06
C ALA A 154 3.91 -15.14 -11.07
N LEU A 155 5.12 -14.74 -11.50
CA LEU A 155 6.28 -14.66 -10.61
C LEU A 155 6.05 -13.66 -9.47
N LYS A 156 5.54 -12.46 -9.78
CA LYS A 156 5.32 -11.43 -8.76
C LYS A 156 4.23 -11.84 -7.75
N ILE A 157 3.15 -12.45 -8.22
CA ILE A 157 2.08 -12.95 -7.35
C ILE A 157 2.58 -14.10 -6.48
N PHE A 158 3.43 -14.98 -7.01
CA PHE A 158 4.09 -16.01 -6.20
C PHE A 158 4.94 -15.39 -5.09
N GLU A 159 5.78 -14.40 -5.40
CA GLU A 159 6.60 -13.70 -4.41
C GLU A 159 5.77 -13.04 -3.30
N LEU A 160 4.58 -12.54 -3.62
CA LEU A 160 3.66 -11.96 -2.64
C LEU A 160 2.95 -13.04 -1.79
N CYS A 161 2.80 -14.26 -2.31
CA CYS A 161 2.06 -15.33 -1.63
C CYS A 161 2.96 -16.34 -0.91
N VAL A 162 4.27 -16.37 -1.15
CA VAL A 162 5.15 -17.44 -0.66
C VAL A 162 5.27 -17.48 0.86
N ASN A 163 5.51 -16.35 1.53
CA ASN A 163 5.60 -16.28 2.99
C ASN A 163 4.29 -16.71 3.68
N PRO A 164 3.09 -16.23 3.29
CA PRO A 164 1.85 -16.70 3.89
C PRO A 164 1.54 -18.15 3.53
N LEU A 165 1.87 -18.63 2.33
CA LEU A 165 1.73 -20.05 1.98
C LEU A 165 2.60 -20.96 2.87
N ILE A 166 3.83 -20.54 3.20
CA ILE A 166 4.66 -21.26 4.18
C ILE A 166 3.91 -21.36 5.51
N CYS A 167 3.36 -20.24 6.01
CA CYS A 167 2.61 -20.22 7.28
C CYS A 167 1.36 -21.12 7.23
N MET A 168 0.60 -21.08 6.13
CA MET A 168 -0.58 -21.94 5.91
C MET A 168 -0.21 -23.42 5.88
N PHE A 169 0.88 -23.80 5.21
CA PHE A 169 1.35 -25.20 5.17
C PHE A 169 1.98 -25.66 6.49
N LEU A 170 2.45 -24.72 7.32
CA LEU A 170 2.76 -24.95 8.74
C LEU A 170 1.51 -25.02 9.64
N LYS A 171 0.31 -25.00 9.04
CA LYS A 171 -1.00 -25.04 9.71
C LYS A 171 -1.23 -23.86 10.66
N LYS A 172 -0.59 -22.71 10.41
CA LYS A 172 -0.82 -21.49 11.17
C LYS A 172 -2.12 -20.82 10.73
N PRO A 173 -2.95 -20.30 11.64
CA PRO A 173 -4.09 -19.49 11.27
C PRO A 173 -3.59 -18.16 10.70
N VAL A 174 -3.81 -17.97 9.39
CA VAL A 174 -3.42 -16.75 8.68
C VAL A 174 -4.65 -15.87 8.45
N ILE A 175 -4.54 -14.59 8.81
CA ILE A 175 -5.52 -13.53 8.56
C ILE A 175 -4.87 -12.53 7.61
N CYS A 176 -5.34 -12.43 6.38
CA CYS A 176 -4.90 -11.40 5.44
C CYS A 176 -5.71 -10.13 5.67
N VAL A 177 -5.05 -8.98 5.80
CA VAL A 177 -5.69 -7.68 6.07
C VAL A 177 -5.30 -6.65 5.02
N GLY A 178 -6.24 -5.84 4.54
CA GLY A 178 -5.94 -4.71 3.65
C GLY A 178 -5.52 -5.09 2.22
N SER A 179 -5.93 -6.25 1.71
CA SER A 179 -5.51 -6.71 0.38
C SER A 179 -6.25 -6.02 -0.77
N SER A 180 -5.54 -5.75 -1.87
CA SER A 180 -6.11 -5.26 -3.14
C SER A 180 -5.70 -6.20 -4.26
N VAL A 181 -6.66 -6.80 -4.96
CA VAL A 181 -6.40 -7.75 -6.06
C VAL A 181 -6.93 -7.18 -7.35
N TRP A 182 -6.01 -6.91 -8.28
CA TRP A 182 -6.35 -6.33 -9.56
C TRP A 182 -6.71 -7.41 -10.57
N THR A 183 -7.16 -7.00 -11.76
CA THR A 183 -7.37 -7.93 -12.86
C THR A 183 -6.06 -8.67 -13.18
N LEU A 184 -6.09 -9.99 -13.02
CA LEU A 184 -4.95 -10.89 -13.21
C LEU A 184 -5.04 -11.54 -14.58
N ASN A 185 -3.98 -11.40 -15.36
CA ASN A 185 -3.87 -11.92 -16.72
C ASN A 185 -3.48 -13.40 -16.75
N SER A 186 -2.90 -13.92 -15.65
CA SER A 186 -2.41 -15.29 -15.58
C SER A 186 -3.33 -16.20 -14.77
N SER A 187 -3.62 -17.37 -15.34
CA SER A 187 -4.33 -18.45 -14.63
C SER A 187 -3.55 -18.96 -13.42
N ILE A 188 -2.21 -18.91 -13.44
CA ILE A 188 -1.38 -19.26 -12.28
C ILE A 188 -1.57 -18.24 -11.17
N SER A 189 -1.56 -16.94 -11.50
CA SER A 189 -1.85 -15.88 -10.53
C SER A 189 -3.22 -16.06 -9.89
N ARG A 190 -4.26 -16.29 -10.70
CA ARG A 190 -5.63 -16.54 -10.19
C ARG A 190 -5.68 -17.80 -9.31
N TYR A 191 -4.96 -18.86 -9.67
CA TYR A 191 -4.86 -20.06 -8.84
C TYR A 191 -4.19 -19.78 -7.50
N LEU A 192 -3.08 -19.03 -7.48
CA LEU A 192 -2.38 -18.66 -6.26
C LEU A 192 -3.25 -17.80 -5.34
N ILE A 193 -3.95 -16.79 -5.88
CA ILE A 193 -4.91 -15.98 -5.09
C ILE A 193 -6.04 -16.86 -4.56
N ARG A 194 -6.63 -17.72 -5.39
CA ARG A 194 -7.65 -18.69 -4.96
C ARG A 194 -7.14 -19.55 -3.80
N LEU A 195 -5.89 -20.02 -3.89
CA LEU A 195 -5.28 -20.87 -2.87
C LEU A 195 -5.14 -20.10 -1.55
N VAL A 196 -4.58 -18.89 -1.55
CA VAL A 196 -4.43 -18.12 -0.30
C VAL A 196 -5.77 -17.67 0.27
N VAL A 197 -6.73 -17.25 -0.56
CA VAL A 197 -8.09 -16.89 -0.10
C VAL A 197 -8.75 -18.07 0.61
N ARG A 198 -8.73 -19.26 0.00
CA ARG A 198 -9.39 -20.45 0.56
C ARG A 198 -8.72 -21.00 1.81
N ASN A 199 -7.41 -20.81 1.96
CA ASN A 199 -6.65 -21.36 3.10
C ASN A 199 -6.43 -20.33 4.23
N SER A 200 -6.76 -19.06 4.00
CA SER A 200 -6.79 -18.05 5.07
C SER A 200 -8.00 -18.28 5.98
N LYS A 201 -7.85 -17.98 7.27
CA LYS A 201 -8.99 -17.89 8.19
C LYS A 201 -9.90 -16.74 7.81
N LEU A 202 -9.29 -15.61 7.47
CA LEU A 202 -9.94 -14.45 6.87
C LEU A 202 -9.02 -13.83 5.83
N PHE A 203 -9.61 -13.37 4.74
CA PHE A 203 -8.97 -12.65 3.66
C PHE A 203 -9.75 -11.35 3.46
N LEU A 204 -9.28 -10.30 4.11
CA LEU A 204 -9.94 -8.99 4.14
C LEU A 204 -9.41 -8.14 2.99
N VAL A 205 -10.32 -7.77 2.10
CA VAL A 205 -10.03 -6.89 0.96
C VAL A 205 -10.44 -5.46 1.30
N ARG A 206 -9.68 -4.48 0.82
CA ARG A 206 -9.86 -3.08 1.21
C ARG A 206 -10.81 -2.26 0.33
N GLU A 207 -11.20 -2.81 -0.81
CA GLU A 207 -12.13 -2.18 -1.74
C GLU A 207 -13.16 -3.17 -2.29
N LYS A 208 -14.38 -2.69 -2.50
CA LYS A 208 -15.51 -3.50 -2.98
C LYS A 208 -15.29 -4.04 -4.39
N SER A 209 -14.55 -3.32 -5.24
CA SER A 209 -14.19 -3.76 -6.59
C SER A 209 -13.31 -5.03 -6.55
N THR A 210 -12.34 -5.09 -5.64
CA THR A 210 -11.52 -6.30 -5.39
C THR A 210 -12.39 -7.46 -4.89
N LEU A 211 -13.33 -7.20 -3.96
CA LEU A 211 -14.25 -8.24 -3.47
C LEU A 211 -15.03 -8.87 -4.63
N ARG A 212 -15.61 -8.03 -5.49
CA ARG A 212 -16.37 -8.45 -6.68
C ARG A 212 -15.49 -9.27 -7.62
N TYR A 213 -14.31 -8.75 -7.97
CA TYR A 213 -13.37 -9.43 -8.85
C TYR A 213 -12.95 -10.81 -8.34
N ILE A 214 -12.64 -10.95 -7.04
CA ILE A 214 -12.26 -12.26 -6.49
C ILE A 214 -13.44 -13.24 -6.55
N ASN A 215 -14.64 -12.81 -6.16
CA ASN A 215 -15.82 -13.67 -6.20
C ASN A 215 -16.13 -14.15 -7.63
N GLU A 216 -16.19 -13.23 -8.58
CA GLU A 216 -16.60 -13.53 -9.95
C GLU A 216 -15.49 -14.24 -10.74
N CYS A 217 -14.27 -13.68 -10.75
CA CYS A 217 -13.21 -14.10 -11.66
C CYS A 217 -12.20 -15.09 -11.05
N VAL A 218 -11.98 -15.06 -9.74
CA VAL A 218 -10.99 -15.93 -9.07
C VAL A 218 -11.65 -17.18 -8.49
N LEU A 219 -12.81 -17.03 -7.84
CA LEU A 219 -13.56 -18.11 -7.21
C LEU A 219 -14.63 -18.73 -8.14
N GLY A 220 -14.95 -18.06 -9.26
CA GLY A 220 -15.91 -18.55 -10.25
C GLY A 220 -17.35 -18.53 -9.72
N GLY A 221 -17.74 -17.46 -9.01
CA GLY A 221 -19.07 -17.30 -8.41
C GLY A 221 -19.30 -18.08 -7.11
N ASN A 222 -18.32 -18.88 -6.66
CA ASN A 222 -18.46 -19.62 -5.40
C ASN A 222 -18.21 -18.71 -4.21
N SER A 223 -19.17 -18.62 -3.29
CA SER A 223 -18.98 -17.92 -2.02
C SER A 223 -17.82 -18.55 -1.22
N CYS A 224 -17.01 -17.71 -0.59
CA CYS A 224 -15.92 -18.15 0.27
C CYS A 224 -16.02 -17.43 1.62
N LYS A 225 -16.26 -18.18 2.69
CA LYS A 225 -16.48 -17.63 4.04
C LYS A 225 -15.30 -16.81 4.58
N SER A 226 -14.08 -17.09 4.10
CA SER A 226 -12.89 -16.34 4.49
C SER A 226 -12.81 -14.97 3.82
N LEU A 227 -13.41 -14.78 2.64
CA LEU A 227 -13.31 -13.53 1.89
C LEU A 227 -14.34 -12.51 2.40
N GLN A 228 -13.86 -11.37 2.88
CA GLN A 228 -14.72 -10.29 3.38
C GLN A 228 -14.15 -8.92 3.00
N TYR A 229 -15.03 -7.92 2.94
CA TYR A 229 -14.63 -6.53 2.79
C TYR A 229 -14.39 -5.90 4.16
N MET A 230 -13.35 -5.08 4.26
CA MET A 230 -13.08 -4.19 5.38
C MET A 230 -12.54 -2.88 4.80
N PRO A 231 -12.94 -1.70 5.29
CA PRO A 231 -12.37 -0.44 4.82
C PRO A 231 -10.84 -0.39 4.92
N ASP A 232 -10.21 0.48 4.12
CA ASP A 232 -8.76 0.67 4.16
C ASP A 232 -8.27 1.03 5.57
N LEU A 233 -7.21 0.34 6.01
CA LEU A 233 -6.68 0.43 7.38
C LEU A 233 -6.19 1.83 7.75
N SER A 234 -5.89 2.69 6.78
CA SER A 234 -5.52 4.08 7.03
C SER A 234 -6.63 4.83 7.78
N PHE A 235 -7.91 4.55 7.54
CA PHE A 235 -9.03 5.24 8.19
C PHE A 235 -9.00 5.10 9.72
N TYR A 236 -8.52 3.98 10.26
CA TYR A 236 -8.41 3.78 11.71
C TYR A 236 -7.45 4.77 12.36
N SER A 237 -6.24 4.88 11.82
CA SER A 237 -5.22 5.83 12.32
C SER A 237 -5.57 7.28 11.99
N LEU A 238 -6.10 7.56 10.79
CA LEU A 238 -6.57 8.90 10.42
C LEU A 238 -7.62 9.41 11.39
N ASN A 239 -8.61 8.57 11.73
CA ASN A 239 -9.63 8.94 12.71
C ASN A 239 -9.04 9.32 14.06
N LYS A 240 -8.02 8.60 14.55
CA LYS A 240 -7.33 8.97 15.80
C LYS A 240 -6.71 10.35 15.71
N VAL A 241 -5.97 10.64 14.64
CA VAL A 241 -5.34 11.96 14.46
C VAL A 241 -6.39 13.08 14.37
N ILE A 242 -7.45 12.87 13.60
CA ILE A 242 -8.54 13.85 13.39
C ILE A 242 -9.38 14.09 14.67
N THR A 243 -9.48 13.10 15.56
CA THR A 243 -10.27 13.21 16.80
C THR A 243 -9.47 13.66 18.00
N GLN A 244 -8.20 13.29 18.10
CA GLN A 244 -7.35 13.58 19.25
C GLN A 244 -6.60 14.91 19.13
N LYS A 245 -6.38 15.40 17.91
CA LYS A 245 -5.62 16.62 17.68
C LYS A 245 -6.52 17.69 17.10
N GLU A 246 -6.41 18.90 17.63
CA GLU A 246 -6.89 20.09 16.94
C GLU A 246 -6.01 20.26 15.71
N LEU A 247 -6.49 19.72 14.58
CA LEU A 247 -5.90 20.01 13.28
C LEU A 247 -6.09 21.50 13.05
N ASN A 248 -5.02 22.27 13.25
CA ASN A 248 -5.03 23.71 13.08
C ASN A 248 -5.08 23.99 11.58
N SER A 249 -6.24 24.44 11.08
CA SER A 249 -6.26 25.13 9.80
C SER A 249 -5.49 26.44 9.99
N VAL A 250 -4.22 26.47 9.59
CA VAL A 250 -3.53 27.74 9.44
C VAL A 250 -4.26 28.47 8.33
N SER A 251 -4.97 29.54 8.70
CA SER A 251 -5.62 30.42 7.74
C SER A 251 -4.51 31.13 6.96
N GLU A 252 -4.06 30.55 5.85
CA GLU A 252 -3.22 31.27 4.92
C GLU A 252 -4.02 32.41 4.31
N SER A 253 -3.42 33.60 4.23
CA SER A 253 -4.05 34.78 3.62
C SER A 253 -4.29 34.61 2.11
N ARG A 254 -3.64 33.61 1.50
CA ARG A 254 -3.74 33.27 0.09
C ARG A 254 -4.31 31.87 -0.06
N ARG A 255 -5.12 31.68 -1.10
CA ARG A 255 -5.68 30.37 -1.45
C ARG A 255 -4.58 29.42 -1.94
N VAL A 256 -4.65 28.16 -1.54
CA VAL A 256 -3.61 27.15 -1.75
C VAL A 256 -4.18 25.95 -2.50
N VAL A 257 -3.50 25.54 -3.58
CA VAL A 257 -3.71 24.24 -4.22
C VAL A 257 -2.57 23.32 -3.85
N ALA A 258 -2.90 22.19 -3.23
CA ALA A 258 -1.95 21.12 -2.98
C ALA A 258 -1.79 20.25 -4.23
N LEU A 259 -0.56 19.78 -4.49
CA LEU A 259 -0.23 18.90 -5.60
C LEU A 259 0.65 17.75 -5.10
N THR A 260 0.32 16.53 -5.51
CA THR A 260 1.22 15.37 -5.35
C THR A 260 1.56 14.77 -6.70
N LEU A 261 2.82 14.37 -6.88
CA LEU A 261 3.36 13.88 -8.14
C LEU A 261 3.82 12.42 -8.05
N VAL A 262 3.91 11.79 -9.21
CA VAL A 262 4.51 10.46 -9.42
C VAL A 262 5.55 10.54 -10.52
N GLY A 263 6.61 9.73 -10.41
CA GLY A 263 7.66 9.69 -11.43
C GLY A 263 7.35 8.79 -12.62
N ARG A 264 8.18 8.87 -13.65
CA ARG A 264 8.11 8.14 -14.93
C ARG A 264 7.82 6.65 -14.77
N ARG A 265 8.35 6.02 -13.73
CA ARG A 265 8.26 4.57 -13.46
C ARG A 265 6.80 4.07 -13.36
N GLU A 266 5.89 4.93 -12.90
CA GLU A 266 4.50 4.55 -12.69
C GLU A 266 3.72 4.42 -14.00
N PHE A 267 4.15 5.12 -15.06
CA PHE A 267 3.45 5.15 -16.34
C PHE A 267 3.81 3.97 -17.25
N LEU A 268 2.83 3.51 -18.04
CA LEU A 268 2.98 2.39 -18.96
C LEU A 268 3.96 2.69 -20.10
N ASN A 269 3.87 3.88 -20.68
CA ASN A 269 4.66 4.33 -21.83
C ASN A 269 4.97 5.84 -21.71
N ASP A 270 5.85 6.34 -22.58
CA ASP A 270 6.28 7.74 -22.55
C ASP A 270 5.16 8.71 -22.96
N GLU A 271 4.26 8.28 -23.84
CA GLU A 271 3.15 9.12 -24.31
C GLU A 271 2.19 9.49 -23.16
N VAL A 272 1.79 8.51 -22.35
CA VAL A 272 0.94 8.71 -21.18
C VAL A 272 1.65 9.62 -20.16
N HIS A 273 2.96 9.40 -19.96
CA HIS A 273 3.75 10.25 -19.06
C HIS A 273 3.82 11.71 -19.53
N LEU A 274 4.12 11.95 -20.80
CA LEU A 274 4.19 13.30 -21.36
C LEU A 274 2.83 13.99 -21.34
N ARG A 275 1.74 13.25 -21.59
CA ARG A 275 0.38 13.76 -21.49
C ARG A 275 0.03 14.17 -20.06
N TYR A 276 0.43 13.37 -19.07
CA TYR A 276 0.31 13.71 -17.66
C TYR A 276 1.05 15.01 -17.32
N LEU A 277 2.33 15.13 -17.69
CA LEU A 277 3.13 16.34 -17.44
C LEU A 277 2.51 17.58 -18.09
N LYS A 278 2.05 17.45 -19.35
CA LYS A 278 1.37 18.54 -20.05
C LYS A 278 0.08 18.96 -19.34
N ALA A 279 -0.76 18.00 -18.93
CA ALA A 279 -2.01 18.30 -18.24
C ALA A 279 -1.76 19.02 -16.90
N ILE A 280 -0.76 18.58 -16.12
CA ILE A 280 -0.36 19.25 -14.88
C ILE A 280 0.17 20.66 -15.15
N SER A 281 1.03 20.84 -16.16
CA SER A 281 1.56 22.17 -16.52
C SER A 281 0.44 23.14 -16.93
N ASP A 282 -0.47 22.69 -17.79
CA ASP A 282 -1.58 23.54 -18.24
C ASP A 282 -2.52 23.89 -17.08
N LEU A 283 -2.74 22.95 -16.15
CA LEU A 283 -3.48 23.22 -14.92
C LEU A 283 -2.76 24.27 -14.05
N ILE A 284 -1.44 24.17 -13.86
CA ILE A 284 -0.67 25.13 -13.06
C ILE A 284 -0.78 26.55 -13.63
N ASN A 285 -0.70 26.70 -14.95
CA ASN A 285 -0.92 27.98 -15.60
C ASN A 285 -2.33 28.54 -15.29
N HIS A 286 -3.36 27.69 -15.38
CA HIS A 286 -4.74 28.07 -15.01
C HIS A 286 -4.87 28.49 -13.55
N ILE A 287 -4.29 27.72 -12.62
CA ILE A 287 -4.26 28.01 -11.18
C ILE A 287 -3.56 29.35 -10.89
N THR A 288 -2.45 29.61 -11.59
CA THR A 288 -1.66 30.84 -11.46
C THR A 288 -2.47 32.06 -11.87
N HIS A 289 -3.26 31.98 -12.96
CA HIS A 289 -4.17 33.06 -13.37
C HIS A 289 -5.28 33.34 -12.35
N LEU A 290 -5.64 32.35 -11.53
CA LEU A 290 -6.60 32.51 -10.43
C LEU A 290 -5.95 32.98 -9.11
N ASN A 291 -4.66 33.32 -9.14
CA ASN A 291 -3.90 33.88 -8.03
C ASN A 291 -3.75 32.93 -6.81
N TYR A 292 -3.84 31.61 -7.04
CA TYR A 292 -3.56 30.60 -6.02
C TYR A 292 -2.06 30.36 -5.89
N LYS A 293 -1.62 30.02 -4.69
CA LYS A 293 -0.31 29.43 -4.42
C LYS A 293 -0.39 27.91 -4.65
N ILE A 294 0.67 27.32 -5.17
CA ILE A 294 0.77 25.86 -5.38
C ILE A 294 1.76 25.28 -4.37
N ARG A 295 1.35 24.25 -3.65
CA ARG A 295 2.21 23.51 -2.73
C ARG A 295 2.39 22.06 -3.18
N VAL A 296 3.62 21.68 -3.50
CA VAL A 296 3.97 20.30 -3.87
C VAL A 296 4.34 19.53 -2.60
N ILE A 297 3.51 18.54 -2.26
CA ILE A 297 3.63 17.78 -1.01
C ILE A 297 4.22 16.39 -1.29
N PRO A 298 5.33 15.99 -0.63
CA PRO A 298 5.94 14.69 -0.81
C PRO A 298 5.21 13.61 0.01
N GLN A 299 4.21 12.97 -0.58
CA GLN A 299 3.52 11.82 0.08
C GLN A 299 4.43 10.57 0.20
N VAL A 300 5.45 10.48 -0.65
CA VAL A 300 6.39 9.35 -0.72
C VAL A 300 7.80 9.92 -0.90
N THR A 301 8.72 9.64 0.02
CA THR A 301 10.07 10.25 0.04
C THR A 301 11.22 9.27 -0.15
N TYR A 302 10.95 7.99 -0.42
CA TYR A 302 12.00 6.99 -0.58
C TYR A 302 12.50 6.87 -2.02
N SER A 303 13.80 6.57 -2.16
CA SER A 303 14.57 6.68 -3.40
C SER A 303 14.15 5.74 -4.54
N LEU A 304 13.26 4.76 -4.30
CA LEU A 304 12.79 3.85 -5.35
C LEU A 304 11.65 4.42 -6.19
N GLU A 305 11.01 5.50 -5.74
CA GLU A 305 9.91 6.18 -6.44
C GLU A 305 10.16 7.69 -6.55
N PRO A 306 11.28 8.11 -7.18
CA PRO A 306 11.63 9.52 -7.35
C PRO A 306 10.61 10.23 -8.26
N TYR A 307 10.45 11.54 -8.08
CA TYR A 307 9.62 12.41 -8.93
C TYR A 307 10.31 13.76 -9.25
N GLU A 308 11.58 13.92 -8.89
CA GLU A 308 12.32 15.18 -8.96
C GLU A 308 12.48 15.65 -10.40
N GLN A 309 12.63 14.73 -11.36
CA GLN A 309 12.74 15.07 -12.78
C GLN A 309 11.43 15.67 -13.30
N GLU A 310 10.30 15.08 -12.91
CA GLU A 310 8.97 15.54 -13.26
C GLU A 310 8.68 16.91 -12.64
N LEU A 311 9.05 17.10 -11.37
CA LEU A 311 8.93 18.39 -10.69
C LEU A 311 9.78 19.48 -11.38
N GLN A 312 11.03 19.19 -11.73
CA GLN A 312 11.90 20.14 -12.44
C GLN A 312 11.32 20.51 -13.82
N SER A 313 10.81 19.52 -14.56
CA SER A 313 10.12 19.75 -15.83
C SER A 313 8.92 20.68 -15.65
N ILE A 314 8.10 20.45 -14.62
CA ILE A 314 6.94 21.29 -14.32
C ILE A 314 7.38 22.71 -13.96
N ILE A 315 8.33 22.90 -13.04
CA ILE A 315 8.79 24.23 -12.64
C ILE A 315 9.34 25.01 -13.85
N SER A 316 10.13 24.36 -14.71
CA SER A 316 10.70 24.99 -15.90
C SER A 316 9.66 25.48 -16.92
N GLN A 317 8.48 24.85 -16.96
CA GLN A 317 7.39 25.21 -17.87
C GLN A 317 6.43 26.25 -17.28
N ASN A 318 6.55 26.54 -15.98
CA ASN A 318 5.62 27.39 -15.23
C ASN A 318 6.39 28.41 -14.37
N VAL A 319 7.27 29.19 -15.01
CA VAL A 319 8.20 30.09 -14.31
C VAL A 319 7.52 31.22 -13.52
N ASP A 320 6.30 31.60 -13.92
CA ASP A 320 5.51 32.65 -13.26
C ASP A 320 4.64 32.11 -12.11
N ALA A 321 4.62 30.79 -11.89
CA ALA A 321 3.82 30.16 -10.86
C ALA A 321 4.49 30.25 -9.47
N ASP A 322 3.71 30.59 -8.45
CA ASP A 322 4.13 30.54 -7.05
C ASP A 322 4.09 29.09 -6.54
N ILE A 323 5.17 28.35 -6.79
CA ILE A 323 5.30 26.93 -6.43
C ILE A 323 6.22 26.78 -5.22
N GLU A 324 5.66 26.31 -4.11
CA GLU A 324 6.39 25.89 -2.92
C GLU A 324 6.54 24.37 -2.90
N VAL A 325 7.77 23.87 -2.74
CA VAL A 325 8.05 22.43 -2.61
C VAL A 325 8.37 22.13 -1.16
N VAL A 326 7.58 21.26 -0.52
CA VAL A 326 7.87 20.83 0.85
C VAL A 326 9.01 19.82 0.81
N GLN A 327 10.16 20.16 1.40
CA GLN A 327 11.42 19.40 1.25
C GLN A 327 11.69 18.39 2.39
N SER A 328 10.74 18.16 3.29
CA SER A 328 10.89 17.23 4.42
C SER A 328 10.01 16.01 4.30
N TYR A 329 10.45 14.90 4.91
CA TYR A 329 9.51 13.83 5.28
C TYR A 329 8.48 14.41 6.24
N LEU A 330 7.21 14.18 5.92
CA LEU A 330 6.08 14.58 6.74
C LEU A 330 5.45 13.34 7.37
N GLY A 331 5.30 13.36 8.69
CA GLY A 331 4.48 12.40 9.41
C GLY A 331 3.00 12.55 9.04
N THR A 332 2.17 11.60 9.46
CA THR A 332 0.72 11.60 9.15
C THR A 332 0.03 12.90 9.54
N GLU A 333 0.30 13.42 10.74
CA GLU A 333 -0.30 14.67 11.21
C GLU A 333 0.12 15.87 10.37
N GLU A 334 1.41 15.98 10.04
CA GLU A 334 1.93 17.06 9.21
C GLU A 334 1.32 17.01 7.81
N LEU A 335 1.19 15.81 7.22
CA LEU A 335 0.47 15.62 5.96
C LEU A 335 -0.99 16.07 6.05
N LEU A 336 -1.69 15.73 7.14
CA LEU A 336 -3.09 16.18 7.32
C LEU A 336 -3.19 17.69 7.51
N ASN A 337 -2.23 18.32 8.18
CA ASN A 337 -2.16 19.78 8.31
C ASN A 337 -1.94 20.46 6.95
N GLU A 338 -1.08 19.90 6.10
CA GLU A 338 -0.89 20.42 4.74
C GLU A 338 -2.14 20.23 3.87
N TYR A 339 -2.86 19.12 4.02
CA TYR A 339 -4.07 18.88 3.26
C TYR A 339 -5.25 19.70 3.76
N ILE A 340 -5.44 19.86 5.07
CA ILE A 340 -6.55 20.65 5.61
C ILE A 340 -6.40 22.14 5.29
N SER A 341 -5.17 22.66 5.16
CA SER A 341 -4.91 24.05 4.75
C SER A 341 -5.12 24.31 3.26
N ALA A 342 -5.14 23.28 2.41
CA ALA A 342 -5.35 23.44 0.97
C ALA A 342 -6.83 23.58 0.60
N ASP A 343 -7.16 24.45 -0.34
CA ASP A 343 -8.52 24.59 -0.89
C ASP A 343 -8.92 23.37 -1.73
N VAL A 344 -7.97 22.84 -2.51
CA VAL A 344 -8.12 21.65 -3.36
C VAL A 344 -6.80 20.87 -3.37
N LEU A 345 -6.88 19.54 -3.38
CA LEU A 345 -5.74 18.67 -3.67
C LEU A 345 -5.87 18.05 -5.07
N VAL A 346 -4.81 18.18 -5.86
CA VAL A 346 -4.60 17.39 -7.09
C VAL A 346 -3.70 16.20 -6.76
N ALA A 347 -4.31 15.03 -6.66
CA ALA A 347 -3.71 13.84 -6.10
C ALA A 347 -3.25 12.85 -7.18
N SER A 348 -1.94 12.73 -7.42
CA SER A 348 -1.39 11.62 -8.21
C SER A 348 -0.98 10.43 -7.33
N ARG A 349 -1.18 10.50 -6.01
CA ARG A 349 -0.91 9.42 -5.05
C ARG A 349 -2.22 9.05 -4.37
N MET A 350 -2.58 7.77 -4.36
CA MET A 350 -3.88 7.35 -3.79
C MET A 350 -4.04 7.72 -2.31
N HIS A 351 -3.01 7.52 -1.48
CA HIS A 351 -3.11 7.86 -0.06
C HIS A 351 -3.15 9.37 0.20
N SER A 352 -2.63 10.23 -0.69
CA SER A 352 -2.85 11.68 -0.53
C SER A 352 -4.32 12.03 -0.75
N ALA A 353 -4.97 11.41 -1.74
CA ALA A 353 -6.41 11.56 -1.94
C ALA A 353 -7.23 11.08 -0.73
N ILE A 354 -6.89 9.92 -0.15
CA ILE A 354 -7.56 9.40 1.06
C ILE A 354 -7.38 10.37 2.25
N PHE A 355 -6.17 10.86 2.48
CA PHE A 355 -5.85 11.73 3.62
C PHE A 355 -6.58 13.06 3.50
N ALA A 356 -6.48 13.72 2.33
CA ALA A 356 -7.15 14.98 2.06
C ALA A 356 -8.69 14.85 2.15
N SER A 357 -9.24 13.80 1.55
CA SER A 357 -10.69 13.54 1.63
C SER A 357 -11.15 13.31 3.07
N SER A 358 -10.33 12.67 3.91
CA SER A 358 -10.66 12.42 5.32
C SER A 358 -10.71 13.69 6.18
N VAL A 359 -10.02 14.76 5.77
CA VAL A 359 -10.07 16.08 6.43
C VAL A 359 -10.96 17.09 5.70
N GLY A 360 -11.76 16.62 4.73
CA GLY A 360 -12.74 17.44 4.04
C GLY A 360 -12.16 18.32 2.92
N THR A 361 -10.93 18.08 2.49
CA THR A 361 -10.34 18.80 1.35
C THR A 361 -10.83 18.18 0.03
N PRO A 362 -11.46 18.96 -0.87
CA PRO A 362 -11.81 18.51 -2.21
C PRO A 362 -10.60 17.96 -2.95
N ILE A 363 -10.81 16.87 -3.68
CA ILE A 363 -9.73 16.20 -4.42
C ILE A 363 -10.07 16.05 -5.88
N ILE A 364 -9.04 16.10 -6.72
CA ILE A 364 -9.04 15.57 -8.07
C ILE A 364 -7.96 14.51 -8.10
N ALA A 365 -8.34 13.26 -8.30
CA ALA A 365 -7.40 12.15 -8.37
C ALA A 365 -6.96 11.93 -9.82
N ILE A 366 -5.66 11.72 -10.01
CA ILE A 366 -5.11 11.24 -11.27
C ILE A 366 -4.61 9.81 -11.05
N SER A 367 -5.40 8.83 -11.46
CA SER A 367 -5.04 7.43 -11.33
C SER A 367 -3.99 7.06 -12.37
N TYR A 368 -2.72 7.08 -11.96
CA TYR A 368 -1.58 6.67 -12.80
C TYR A 368 -1.57 5.18 -13.14
N ASP A 369 -2.39 4.39 -12.44
CA ASP A 369 -2.55 2.98 -12.67
C ASP A 369 -4.03 2.61 -12.78
N SER A 370 -4.33 1.59 -13.59
CA SER A 370 -5.68 1.06 -13.79
C SER A 370 -6.13 0.15 -12.63
N GLY A 371 -5.67 0.45 -11.42
CA GLY A 371 -5.77 -0.39 -10.25
C GLY A 371 -7.11 -0.30 -9.53
N ALA A 372 -7.57 -1.43 -9.01
CA ALA A 372 -8.77 -1.50 -8.17
C ALA A 372 -8.70 -0.57 -6.94
N LYS A 373 -7.48 -0.28 -6.46
CA LYS A 373 -7.22 0.49 -5.24
C LYS A 373 -7.85 1.90 -5.23
N TRP A 374 -8.03 2.54 -6.39
CA TRP A 374 -8.65 3.89 -6.43
C TRP A 374 -10.13 3.87 -6.07
N ALA A 375 -10.80 2.71 -6.17
CA ALA A 375 -12.18 2.53 -5.71
C ALA A 375 -12.36 2.67 -4.19
N ILE A 376 -11.27 2.81 -3.41
CA ILE A 376 -11.36 3.18 -1.99
C ILE A 376 -11.99 4.57 -1.83
N LEU A 377 -11.83 5.46 -2.83
CA LEU A 377 -12.42 6.80 -2.79
C LEU A 377 -13.96 6.78 -2.84
N ASP A 378 -14.56 5.71 -3.37
CA ASP A 378 -16.02 5.50 -3.34
C ASP A 378 -16.54 5.40 -1.89
N ASP A 379 -15.75 4.82 -0.99
CA ASP A 379 -16.12 4.69 0.43
C ASP A 379 -16.09 6.05 1.17
N LEU A 380 -15.41 7.04 0.60
CA LEU A 380 -15.39 8.44 1.04
C LEU A 380 -16.43 9.31 0.31
N GLY A 381 -17.23 8.74 -0.58
CA GLY A 381 -18.23 9.48 -1.35
C GLY A 381 -17.64 10.43 -2.39
N VAL A 382 -16.38 10.23 -2.80
CA VAL A 382 -15.77 11.00 -3.89
C VAL A 382 -16.45 10.62 -5.20
N ASP A 383 -16.88 11.64 -5.95
CA ASP A 383 -17.47 11.41 -7.27
C ASP A 383 -16.44 10.77 -8.22
N SER A 384 -16.86 9.71 -8.91
CA SER A 384 -16.08 9.07 -9.96
C SER A 384 -15.60 10.04 -11.06
N GLU A 385 -16.33 11.13 -11.33
CA GLU A 385 -15.90 12.17 -12.27
C GLU A 385 -14.61 12.87 -11.82
N MET A 386 -14.34 12.92 -10.51
CA MET A 386 -13.13 13.52 -9.93
C MET A 386 -11.91 12.60 -10.01
N ILE A 387 -12.06 11.37 -10.52
CA ILE A 387 -10.98 10.39 -10.66
C ILE A 387 -10.66 10.23 -12.15
N LEU A 388 -9.62 10.92 -12.60
CA LEU A 388 -9.16 10.91 -13.98
C LEU A 388 -8.07 9.85 -14.19
N SER A 389 -8.24 8.98 -15.17
CA SER A 389 -7.16 8.06 -15.55
C SER A 389 -6.03 8.79 -16.24
N ALA A 390 -4.79 8.56 -15.83
CA ALA A 390 -3.62 9.10 -16.52
C ALA A 390 -3.57 8.67 -18.00
N ASP A 391 -4.11 7.49 -18.33
CA ASP A 391 -4.17 6.98 -19.70
C ASP A 391 -5.04 7.84 -20.63
N CYS A 392 -5.94 8.67 -20.09
CA CYS A 392 -6.84 9.55 -20.86
C CYS A 392 -6.91 10.99 -20.33
N VAL A 393 -6.08 11.36 -19.36
CA VAL A 393 -6.09 12.71 -18.78
C VAL A 393 -5.77 13.76 -19.85
N SER A 394 -6.57 14.81 -19.89
CA SER A 394 -6.37 15.98 -20.75
C SER A 394 -6.35 17.24 -19.91
N SER A 395 -5.71 18.29 -20.43
CA SER A 395 -5.66 19.60 -19.78
C SER A 395 -7.07 20.16 -19.53
N SER A 396 -7.97 20.03 -20.51
CA SER A 396 -9.34 20.53 -20.38
C SER A 396 -10.13 19.81 -19.29
N ALA A 397 -10.07 18.48 -19.23
CA ALA A 397 -10.77 17.69 -18.21
C ALA A 397 -10.23 18.00 -16.81
N LEU A 398 -8.91 18.13 -16.67
CA LEU A 398 -8.30 18.44 -15.38
C LEU A 398 -8.65 19.85 -14.89
N ILE A 399 -8.66 20.85 -15.79
CA ILE A 399 -9.07 22.22 -15.49
C ILE A 399 -10.57 22.29 -15.14
N GLU A 400 -11.43 21.58 -15.88
CA GLU A 400 -12.87 21.52 -15.59
C GLU A 400 -13.12 20.95 -14.19
N ASN A 401 -12.51 19.82 -13.87
CA ASN A 401 -12.62 19.20 -12.55
C ASN A 401 -12.08 20.11 -11.45
N PHE A 402 -11.03 20.89 -11.73
CA PHE A 402 -10.49 21.85 -10.77
C PHE A 402 -11.47 22.97 -10.47
N ASN A 403 -12.11 23.52 -11.50
CA ASN A 403 -13.15 24.53 -11.32
C ASN A 403 -14.35 23.95 -10.54
N LYS A 404 -14.76 22.71 -10.82
CA LYS A 404 -15.80 22.00 -10.04
C LYS A 404 -15.38 21.83 -8.57
N ALA A 405 -14.14 21.39 -8.31
CA ALA A 405 -13.62 21.13 -6.96
C ALA A 405 -13.57 22.41 -6.10
N ILE A 406 -13.18 23.56 -6.68
CA ILE A 406 -13.23 24.86 -5.99
C ILE A 406 -14.67 25.19 -5.58
N LEU A 407 -15.64 24.97 -6.47
CA LEU A 407 -17.05 25.33 -6.22
C LEU A 407 -17.68 24.46 -5.14
N LEU A 408 -17.26 23.19 -5.02
CA LEU A 408 -17.73 22.29 -3.94
C LEU A 408 -17.34 22.82 -2.55
N GLY A 409 -16.17 23.45 -2.43
CA GLY A 409 -15.62 23.88 -1.14
C GLY A 409 -15.37 22.69 -0.21
N LYS A 410 -15.03 22.96 1.05
CA LYS A 410 -14.72 21.89 2.02
C LYS A 410 -15.90 20.93 2.21
N LEU A 411 -15.61 19.63 2.19
CA LEU A 411 -16.57 18.56 2.37
C LEU A 411 -16.89 18.38 3.86
N ASN A 412 -18.09 18.80 4.28
CA ASN A 412 -18.49 18.85 5.69
C ASN A 412 -18.67 17.46 6.34
N ASP A 413 -19.02 16.44 5.57
CA ASP A 413 -19.34 15.09 6.11
C ASP A 413 -18.13 14.15 6.20
N SER A 414 -16.96 14.57 5.70
CA SER A 414 -15.75 13.72 5.64
C SER A 414 -15.34 13.13 6.98
N LYS A 415 -15.37 13.93 8.05
CA LYS A 415 -15.01 13.47 9.40
C LYS A 415 -15.94 12.36 9.90
N ASN A 416 -17.24 12.49 9.63
CA ASN A 416 -18.23 11.49 10.02
C ASN A 416 -18.03 10.18 9.24
N LEU A 417 -17.75 10.26 7.94
CA LEU A 417 -17.44 9.09 7.10
C LEU A 417 -16.17 8.38 7.59
N THR A 418 -15.08 9.11 7.81
CA THR A 418 -13.82 8.55 8.34
C THR A 418 -14.04 7.87 9.71
N GLN A 419 -14.84 8.47 10.59
CA GLN A 419 -15.23 7.86 11.88
C GLN A 419 -16.00 6.55 11.71
N GLN A 420 -16.98 6.51 10.79
CA GLN A 420 -17.77 5.30 10.51
C GLN A 420 -16.90 4.17 9.95
N LEU A 421 -16.02 4.49 9.00
CA LEU A 421 -15.08 3.52 8.41
C LEU A 421 -14.09 2.99 9.48
N ALA A 422 -13.56 3.87 10.33
CA ALA A 422 -12.71 3.48 11.45
C ALA A 422 -13.43 2.55 12.45
N ALA A 423 -14.69 2.85 12.79
CA ALA A 423 -15.50 2.01 13.67
C ALA A 423 -15.80 0.64 13.05
N GLN A 424 -15.99 0.57 11.73
CA GLN A 424 -16.14 -0.70 11.02
C GLN A 424 -14.86 -1.55 11.11
N ILE A 425 -13.69 -0.95 10.93
CA ILE A 425 -12.40 -1.64 11.08
C ILE A 425 -12.23 -2.18 12.51
N ASP A 426 -12.47 -1.34 13.52
CA ASP A 426 -12.35 -1.72 14.94
C ASP A 426 -13.28 -2.90 15.28
N ARG A 427 -14.53 -2.87 14.78
CA ARG A 427 -15.49 -3.97 14.94
C ARG A 427 -14.98 -5.27 14.32
N VAL A 428 -14.41 -5.23 13.11
CA VAL A 428 -13.87 -6.43 12.45
C VAL A 428 -12.80 -7.08 13.32
N PHE A 429 -11.86 -6.30 13.88
CA PHE A 429 -10.82 -6.82 14.77
C PHE A 429 -11.37 -7.30 16.12
N TYR A 430 -12.35 -6.60 16.70
CA TYR A 430 -13.03 -7.04 17.91
C TYR A 430 -13.70 -8.41 17.73
N GLU A 431 -14.39 -8.63 16.61
CA GLU A 431 -15.02 -9.91 16.27
C GLU A 431 -14.02 -11.05 16.04
N LEU A 432 -12.74 -10.75 15.78
CA LEU A 432 -11.71 -11.79 15.73
C LEU A 432 -11.57 -12.46 17.08
N LYS A 433 -11.59 -11.70 18.19
CA LYS A 433 -11.36 -12.21 19.56
C LYS A 433 -12.28 -13.38 19.93
N SER A 434 -13.50 -13.40 19.42
CA SER A 434 -14.49 -14.45 19.70
C SER A 434 -14.42 -15.66 18.77
N LYS A 435 -13.50 -15.70 17.80
CA LYS A 435 -13.39 -16.84 16.87
C LYS A 435 -12.73 -18.04 17.55
N SER A 436 -13.26 -19.23 17.30
CA SER A 436 -12.79 -20.48 17.92
C SER A 436 -11.34 -20.85 17.61
N TRP A 437 -10.76 -20.34 16.52
CA TRP A 437 -9.34 -20.54 16.18
C TRP A 437 -8.42 -19.49 16.81
N MET A 438 -8.99 -18.51 17.50
CA MET A 438 -8.24 -17.62 18.38
C MET A 438 -8.08 -18.21 19.78
N VAL A 439 -9.08 -18.93 20.30
CA VAL A 439 -9.06 -19.59 21.63
C VAL A 439 -8.15 -20.80 21.58
#